data_AF-A0A0D8L8E3-F1
#
_entry.id   AF-A0A0D8L8E3-F1
#
_cell.length_a   1.000
_cell.length_b   1.000
_cell.length_c   1.000
_cell.angle_alpha   90.00
_cell.angle_beta   90.00
_cell.angle_gamma   90.00
#
_symmetry.space_group_name_H-M   'P 1'
#
loop_
_entity.id
_entity.type
_entity.pdbx_description
1 polymer ?
#
loop_
_entity_poly.entity_id
_entity_poly.type
_entity_poly.pdbx_seq_one_letter_code
_entity_poly.pdbx_strand_id
1 'polypeptide(L)'
;MIMRKYWCSACEKPIPADQLAVNTGDIANMTIEDTKITPSRTTVRVVSRIGKITNIENDIATVIYRGKVYRRSVAVLVPAAAPGIITRALHGECECGVLPEGVADD
;
A
#
# COMPACT_ATOMS: atom_id res chain seq x y z
N MET A 1 -0.62 -20.59 15.60
CA MET A 1 -1.32 -19.95 14.46
C MET A 1 -0.51 -18.75 14.01
N ILE A 2 0.04 -18.76 12.78
CA ILE A 2 0.77 -17.62 12.23
C ILE A 2 -0.29 -16.66 11.66
N MET A 3 -0.65 -15.64 12.45
CA MET A 3 -1.58 -14.61 12.01
C MET A 3 -0.87 -13.73 10.98
N ARG A 4 -1.27 -13.84 9.71
CA ARG A 4 -0.75 -12.95 8.66
C ARG A 4 -1.34 -11.56 8.90
N LYS A 5 -0.50 -10.62 9.36
CA LYS A 5 -0.87 -9.26 9.84
C LYS A 5 -1.71 -8.41 8.87
N TYR A 6 -1.85 -8.80 7.61
CA TYR A 6 -2.59 -8.09 6.55
C TYR A 6 -3.64 -8.95 5.84
N TRP A 7 -4.05 -10.03 6.48
CA TRP A 7 -5.03 -10.98 5.95
C TRP A 7 -6.15 -11.15 6.98
N CYS A 8 -7.37 -11.26 6.50
CA CYS A 8 -8.51 -11.57 7.34
C CYS A 8 -8.44 -13.01 7.83
N SER A 9 -8.63 -13.24 9.12
CA SER A 9 -8.68 -14.60 9.69
C SER A 9 -9.98 -15.35 9.38
N ALA A 10 -11.03 -14.66 8.91
CA ALA A 10 -12.34 -15.25 8.63
C ALA A 10 -12.47 -15.73 7.18
N CYS A 11 -12.08 -14.90 6.21
CA CYS A 11 -12.19 -15.23 4.78
C CYS A 11 -10.85 -15.46 4.07
N GLU A 12 -9.73 -15.36 4.80
CA GLU A 12 -8.38 -15.51 4.26
C GLU A 12 -8.09 -14.59 3.06
N LYS A 13 -8.77 -13.44 2.97
CA LYS A 13 -8.52 -12.42 1.94
C LYS A 13 -7.62 -11.29 2.48
N PRO A 14 -6.85 -10.62 1.60
CA PRO A 14 -6.15 -9.37 1.89
C PRO A 14 -7.05 -8.30 2.56
N ILE A 15 -6.58 -7.68 3.64
CA ILE A 15 -7.24 -6.50 4.24
C ILE A 15 -7.16 -5.34 3.23
N PRO A 16 -8.23 -4.55 3.00
CA PRO A 16 -8.24 -3.43 2.03
C PRO A 16 -7.05 -2.48 2.17
N ALA A 17 -6.55 -1.98 1.04
CA ALA A 17 -5.34 -1.15 1.02
C ALA A 17 -5.48 0.12 1.88
N ASP A 18 -6.67 0.70 1.90
CA ASP A 18 -7.00 1.92 2.65
C ASP A 18 -6.98 1.72 4.18
N GLN A 19 -7.05 0.47 4.63
CA GLN A 19 -6.99 0.10 6.05
C GLN A 19 -5.59 -0.32 6.50
N LEU A 20 -4.61 -0.31 5.58
CA LEU A 20 -3.23 -0.63 5.92
C LEU A 20 -2.59 0.56 6.64
N ALA A 21 -2.60 0.54 7.96
CA ALA A 21 -1.83 1.49 8.74
C ALA A 21 -0.33 1.22 8.59
N VAL A 22 0.43 2.26 8.24
CA VAL A 22 1.90 2.26 8.29
C VAL A 22 2.38 3.09 9.47
N ASN A 23 3.39 2.62 10.18
CA ASN A 23 3.96 3.33 11.33
C ASN A 23 5.41 3.75 11.06
N THR A 24 5.90 4.71 11.84
CA THR A 24 7.32 5.07 11.84
C THR A 24 8.17 3.85 12.21
N GLY A 25 9.20 3.58 11.42
CA GLY A 25 10.07 2.41 11.58
C GLY A 25 9.70 1.23 10.67
N ASP A 26 8.48 1.20 10.11
CA ASP A 26 8.05 0.15 9.20
C ASP A 26 8.75 0.24 7.84
N ILE A 27 8.80 -0.91 7.17
CA ILE A 27 9.26 -1.03 5.80
C ILE A 27 8.03 -0.99 4.90
N ALA A 28 7.98 -0.03 3.97
CA ALA A 28 6.88 0.16 3.05
C ALA A 28 7.33 0.07 1.59
N ASN A 29 6.47 -0.51 0.76
CA ASN A 29 6.52 -0.38 -0.68
C ASN A 29 6.00 1.01 -1.06
N MET A 30 6.79 1.71 -1.87
CA MET A 30 6.43 2.97 -2.51
C MET A 30 6.57 2.84 -4.02
N THR A 31 5.69 3.52 -4.74
CA THR A 31 5.79 3.67 -6.19
C THR A 31 6.48 5.00 -6.48
N ILE A 32 7.54 4.94 -7.30
CA ILE A 32 8.28 6.09 -7.78
C ILE A 32 8.06 6.18 -9.29
N GLU A 33 7.73 7.36 -9.77
CA GLU A 33 7.70 7.67 -11.19
C GLU A 33 9.00 8.39 -11.56
N ASP A 34 9.81 7.76 -12.40
CA ASP A 34 10.99 8.35 -13.01
C ASP A 34 10.65 8.80 -14.43
N THR A 35 10.46 10.11 -14.60
CA THR A 35 10.16 10.72 -15.90
C THR A 35 11.42 11.33 -16.51
N LYS A 36 11.79 10.83 -17.69
CA LYS A 36 12.92 11.31 -18.49
C LYS A 36 12.40 11.97 -19.75
N ILE A 37 12.63 13.28 -19.86
CA ILE A 37 12.27 14.08 -21.04
C ILE A 37 13.55 14.31 -21.85
N THR A 38 13.55 13.90 -23.11
CA THR A 38 14.55 14.28 -24.12
C THR A 38 13.86 15.08 -25.23
N PRO A 39 14.60 15.87 -26.03
CA PRO A 39 14.00 16.71 -27.09
C PRO A 39 13.12 15.95 -28.09
N SER A 40 13.37 14.65 -28.26
CA SER A 40 12.67 13.77 -29.19
C SER A 40 11.68 12.79 -28.53
N ARG A 41 11.71 12.61 -27.21
CA ARG A 41 10.92 11.58 -26.53
C ARG A 41 10.72 11.87 -25.05
N THR A 42 9.51 11.58 -24.57
CA THR A 42 9.22 11.46 -23.13
C THR A 42 9.15 9.98 -22.76
N THR A 43 9.90 9.58 -21.73
CA THR A 43 9.86 8.23 -21.17
C THR A 43 9.44 8.32 -19.71
N VAL A 44 8.31 7.69 -19.38
CA VAL A 44 7.82 7.57 -18.00
C VAL A 44 8.11 6.15 -17.53
N ARG A 45 8.82 6.01 -16.41
CA ARG A 45 9.12 4.71 -15.81
C ARG A 45 8.54 4.66 -14.40
N VAL A 46 7.52 3.84 -14.23
CA VAL A 46 6.94 3.57 -12.91
C VAL A 46 7.67 2.39 -12.28
N VAL A 47 8.23 2.58 -11.09
CA VAL A 47 8.99 1.56 -10.36
C VAL A 47 8.53 1.43 -8.92
N SER A 48 8.28 0.20 -8.48
CA SER A 48 8.07 -0.10 -7.05
C SER A 48 9.41 -0.24 -6.34
N ARG A 49 9.51 0.36 -5.15
CA ARG A 49 10.70 0.36 -4.31
C ARG A 49 10.31 0.14 -2.85
N ILE A 50 11.15 -0.59 -2.13
CA ILE A 50 10.99 -0.84 -0.71
C ILE A 50 11.85 0.17 0.06
N GLY A 51 11.24 0.99 0.91
CA GLY A 51 11.93 1.98 1.72
C GLY A 51 11.51 1.92 3.19
N LYS A 52 12.32 2.52 4.07
CA LYS A 52 12.01 2.58 5.51
C LYS A 52 11.33 3.91 5.83
N ILE A 53 10.20 3.86 6.53
CA ILE A 53 9.53 5.05 7.05
C ILE A 53 10.30 5.54 8.26
N THR A 54 10.72 6.80 8.22
CA THR A 54 11.54 7.42 9.26
C THR A 54 10.79 8.46 10.07
N ASN A 55 9.75 9.05 9.49
CA ASN A 55 8.87 9.99 10.16
C ASN A 55 7.50 10.01 9.47
N ILE A 56 6.45 10.35 10.20
CA ILE A 56 5.10 10.59 9.69
C ILE A 56 4.60 11.88 10.32
N GLU A 57 4.32 12.89 9.49
CA GLU A 57 3.81 14.20 9.92
C GLU A 57 2.63 14.59 9.03
N ASN A 58 1.48 14.93 9.63
CA ASN A 58 0.28 15.41 8.92
C ASN A 58 -0.08 14.56 7.67
N ASP A 59 -0.20 13.23 7.84
CA ASP A 59 -0.49 12.27 6.78
C ASP A 59 0.56 12.16 5.66
N ILE A 60 1.75 12.75 5.86
CA ILE A 60 2.90 12.64 4.97
C ILE A 60 4.00 11.84 5.67
N ALA A 61 4.31 10.69 5.10
CA ALA A 61 5.40 9.84 5.54
C ALA A 61 6.70 10.19 4.80
N THR A 62 7.78 10.22 5.56
CA THR A 62 9.16 10.38 5.07
C THR A 62 9.80 9.00 4.94
N VAL A 63 10.00 8.56 3.71
CA VAL A 63 10.56 7.26 3.35
C VAL A 63 12.00 7.44 2.86
N ILE A 64 12.95 6.74 3.48
CA ILE A 64 14.34 6.72 3.02
C ILE A 64 14.59 5.49 2.16
N TYR A 65 15.12 5.71 0.96
CA TYR A 65 15.57 4.66 0.06
C TYR A 65 16.92 5.02 -0.55
N ARG A 66 17.93 4.17 -0.33
CA ARG A 66 19.31 4.35 -0.82
C ARG A 66 19.87 5.76 -0.55
N GLY A 67 19.64 6.29 0.65
CA GLY A 67 20.10 7.62 1.06
C GLY A 67 19.29 8.80 0.48
N LYS A 68 18.31 8.54 -0.39
CA LYS A 68 17.36 9.56 -0.85
C LYS A 68 16.13 9.57 0.03
N VAL A 69 15.64 10.78 0.31
CA VAL A 69 14.45 11.04 1.10
C VAL A 69 13.27 11.27 0.16
N TYR A 70 12.20 10.50 0.34
CA TYR A 70 10.95 10.61 -0.40
C TYR A 70 9.83 10.96 0.56
N ARG A 71 9.10 12.04 0.27
CA ARG A 71 7.86 12.36 0.97
C ARG A 71 6.68 11.80 0.18
N ARG A 72 5.86 11.01 0.83
CA ARG A 72 4.68 10.36 0.24
C ARG A 72 3.52 10.43 1.20
N SER A 73 2.31 10.57 0.67
CA SER A 73 1.11 10.44 1.50
C SER A 73 1.07 9.04 2.12
N VAL A 74 0.67 8.96 3.38
CA VAL A 74 0.45 7.70 4.10
C VAL A 74 -0.55 6.81 3.34
N ALA A 75 -1.56 7.40 2.69
CA ALA A 75 -2.60 6.67 1.96
C ALA A 75 -2.07 5.87 0.74
N VAL A 76 -0.94 6.29 0.16
CA VAL A 76 -0.35 5.58 -1.01
C VAL A 76 0.75 4.61 -0.61
N LEU A 77 1.08 4.52 0.68
CA LEU A 77 2.11 3.61 1.18
C LEU A 77 1.49 2.28 1.57
N VAL A 78 2.09 1.21 1.08
CA VAL A 78 1.67 -0.15 1.40
C VAL A 78 2.79 -0.81 2.21
N PRO A 79 2.53 -1.38 3.40
CA PRO A 79 3.55 -2.13 4.13
C PRO A 79 4.19 -3.20 3.24
N ALA A 80 5.50 -3.39 3.30
CA ALA A 80 6.20 -4.32 2.41
C ALA A 80 5.77 -5.79 2.61
N ALA A 81 5.29 -6.12 3.81
CA ALA A 81 4.74 -7.43 4.13
C ALA A 81 3.25 -7.57 3.78
N ALA A 82 2.59 -6.49 3.33
CA ALA A 82 1.21 -6.55 2.86
C ALA A 82 1.15 -7.09 1.41
N PRO A 83 0.07 -7.80 1.05
CA PRO A 83 -0.14 -8.27 -0.31
C PRO A 83 -0.18 -7.09 -1.29
N GLY A 84 0.61 -7.21 -2.36
CA GLY A 84 0.69 -6.21 -3.42
C GLY A 84 -0.55 -6.21 -4.32
N ILE A 85 -0.58 -5.25 -5.26
CA ILE A 85 -1.74 -5.02 -6.14
C ILE A 85 -2.16 -6.25 -6.95
N ILE A 86 -1.20 -7.04 -7.44
CA ILE A 86 -1.48 -8.27 -8.21
C ILE A 86 -2.12 -9.32 -7.31
N THR A 87 -1.60 -9.49 -6.09
CA THR A 87 -2.16 -10.46 -5.13
C THR A 87 -3.58 -10.09 -4.73
N ARG A 88 -3.87 -8.80 -4.56
CA ARG A 88 -5.22 -8.28 -4.31
C ARG A 88 -6.16 -8.48 -5.49
N ALA A 89 -5.69 -8.21 -6.71
CA ALA A 89 -6.48 -8.46 -7.92
C ALA A 89 -6.83 -9.94 -8.09
N LEU A 90 -5.95 -10.86 -7.65
CA LEU A 90 -6.17 -12.30 -7.77
C LEU A 90 -7.11 -12.87 -6.70
N HIS A 91 -6.98 -12.43 -5.44
CA HIS A 91 -7.74 -12.98 -4.31
C HIS A 91 -8.98 -12.13 -3.92
N GLY A 92 -9.11 -10.93 -4.51
CA GLY A 92 -10.03 -9.91 -4.03
C GLY A 92 -9.58 -9.30 -2.70
N GLU A 93 -10.42 -8.44 -2.15
CA GLU A 93 -10.22 -7.84 -0.84
C GLU A 93 -11.21 -8.42 0.18
N CYS A 94 -10.87 -8.28 1.46
CA CYS A 94 -11.73 -8.74 2.55
C CYS A 94 -12.93 -7.80 2.72
N GLU A 95 -14.13 -8.39 2.76
CA GLU A 95 -15.41 -7.70 2.99
C GLU A 95 -16.04 -8.08 4.33
N CYS A 96 -15.34 -8.82 5.20
CA CYS A 96 -15.92 -9.34 6.45
C CYS A 96 -16.30 -8.26 7.48
N GLY A 97 -15.92 -7.00 7.26
CA GLY A 97 -16.34 -5.84 8.05
C GLY A 97 -17.46 -5.01 7.40
N VAL A 98 -17.88 -5.36 6.19
CA VAL A 98 -19.03 -4.74 5.51
C VAL A 98 -20.23 -5.60 5.90
N LEU A 99 -20.93 -5.21 6.96
CA LEU A 99 -22.27 -5.75 7.20
C LEU A 99 -23.07 -5.53 5.92
N PRO A 100 -23.75 -6.56 5.37
CA PRO A 100 -24.61 -6.36 4.22
C PRO A 100 -25.70 -5.36 4.62
N GLU A 101 -25.72 -4.20 3.97
CA GLU A 101 -26.86 -3.29 4.04
C GLU A 101 -28.08 -4.04 3.46
N GLY A 102 -28.96 -4.47 4.35
CA GLY A 102 -30.39 -4.65 4.11
C GLY A 102 -30.80 -5.58 2.97
N VAL A 103 -30.95 -6.87 3.26
CA VAL A 103 -32.12 -7.58 2.73
C VAL A 103 -33.35 -7.06 3.49
N ALA A 104 -34.02 -6.07 2.91
CA ALA A 104 -35.44 -5.85 3.19
C ALA A 104 -36.21 -6.86 2.34
N ASP A 105 -36.65 -7.94 2.98
CA ASP A 105 -37.75 -8.79 2.50
C ASP A 105 -39.01 -7.92 2.39
N ASP A 106 -39.63 -7.90 1.21
CA ASP A 106 -41.08 -7.76 1.04
C ASP A 106 -41.54 -8.78 -0.04
#